data_AF-A0A1G8AJ59-F1
#
_entry.id   AF-A0A1G8AJ59-F1
#
_cell.length_a   1.000
_cell.length_b   1.000
_cell.length_c   1.000
_cell.angle_alpha   90.00
_cell.angle_beta   90.00
_cell.angle_gamma   90.00
#
_symmetry.space_group_name_H-M   'P 1'
#
loop_
_entity.id
_entity.type
_entity.pdbx_description
1 polymer ?
#
loop_
_entity_poly.entity_id
_entity_poly.type
_entity_poly.pdbx_seq_one_letter_code
_entity_poly.pdbx_strand_id
1 'polypeptide(L)'
;MASLDFLASPARRAQAGMRLWHATIAGGFLVAWLSGDSDDFYMVHQVAGYTVLIAVVLRLLVGLLARRAPWRLPRPDPAAARRWLAEKKGRNPLFAWLAVSLLLSVAASAGLGMAAHWLPAVEDPHALASDVALWVVVAHGLAIPFLYGAHRRLARRLAGTP
;
A
#
# COMPACT_ATOMS: atom_id res chain seq x y z
N MET A 1 -30.66 -15.91 -2.06
CA MET A 1 -29.70 -16.59 -2.95
C MET A 1 -29.06 -15.60 -3.94
N ALA A 2 -28.40 -14.53 -3.48
CA ALA A 2 -27.78 -13.50 -4.34
C ALA A 2 -26.27 -13.33 -4.10
N SER A 3 -25.66 -14.19 -3.27
CA SER A 3 -24.26 -14.09 -2.83
C SER A 3 -23.28 -14.93 -3.65
N LEU A 4 -23.76 -15.89 -4.46
CA LEU A 4 -22.88 -16.81 -5.20
C LEU A 4 -22.41 -16.26 -6.56
N ASP A 5 -23.06 -15.23 -7.11
CA ASP A 5 -22.74 -14.67 -8.44
C ASP A 5 -21.67 -13.55 -8.44
N PHE A 6 -21.32 -13.00 -7.27
CA PHE A 6 -20.34 -11.91 -7.16
C PHE A 6 -18.96 -12.30 -7.75
N LEU A 7 -18.59 -13.58 -7.60
CA LEU A 7 -17.33 -14.16 -8.05
C LEU A 7 -17.36 -14.74 -9.48
N ALA A 8 -18.45 -14.51 -10.24
CA ALA A 8 -18.66 -15.16 -11.53
C ALA A 8 -17.66 -14.76 -12.63
N SER A 9 -16.97 -13.60 -12.53
CA SER A 9 -15.94 -13.22 -13.52
C SER A 9 -14.53 -13.24 -12.94
N PRO A 10 -13.53 -13.78 -13.67
CA PRO A 10 -12.13 -13.78 -13.23
C PRO A 10 -11.59 -12.39 -12.86
N ALA A 11 -12.02 -11.35 -13.58
CA ALA A 11 -11.61 -9.97 -13.32
C ALA A 11 -12.16 -9.45 -11.98
N ARG A 12 -13.44 -9.74 -11.65
CA ARG A 12 -14.03 -9.35 -10.36
C ARG A 12 -13.37 -10.07 -9.19
N ARG A 13 -13.09 -11.37 -9.34
CA ARG A 13 -12.33 -12.14 -8.33
C ARG A 13 -10.94 -11.57 -8.09
N ALA A 14 -10.22 -11.23 -9.16
CA ALA A 14 -8.89 -10.64 -9.05
C ALA A 14 -8.91 -9.28 -8.34
N GLN A 15 -9.92 -8.45 -8.60
CA GLN A 15 -10.09 -7.18 -7.90
C GLN A 15 -10.49 -7.36 -6.43
N ALA A 16 -11.39 -8.30 -6.13
CA ALA A 16 -11.76 -8.62 -4.75
C ALA A 16 -10.55 -9.11 -3.95
N GLY A 17 -9.74 -10.01 -4.51
CA GLY A 17 -8.50 -10.46 -3.89
C GLY A 17 -7.49 -9.33 -3.67
N MET A 18 -7.35 -8.41 -4.63
CA MET A 18 -6.49 -7.24 -4.46
C MET A 18 -6.97 -6.31 -3.33
N ARG A 19 -8.29 -6.11 -3.20
CA ARG A 19 -8.87 -5.33 -2.09
C ARG A 19 -8.65 -6.00 -0.75
N LEU A 20 -8.81 -7.32 -0.69
CA LEU A 20 -8.52 -8.09 0.52
C LEU A 20 -7.04 -7.94 0.91
N TRP A 21 -6.12 -8.17 -0.03
CA TRP A 21 -4.69 -7.97 0.19
C TRP A 21 -4.37 -6.56 0.70
N HIS A 22 -4.95 -5.54 0.05
CA HIS A 22 -4.77 -4.15 0.48
C HIS A 22 -5.28 -3.91 1.89
N ALA A 23 -6.47 -4.42 2.25
CA ALA A 23 -7.03 -4.31 3.58
C ALA A 23 -6.16 -5.04 4.63
N THR A 24 -5.62 -6.22 4.29
CA THR A 24 -4.68 -6.96 5.14
C THR A 24 -3.43 -6.15 5.43
N ILE A 25 -2.78 -5.58 4.40
CA ILE A 25 -1.59 -4.74 4.57
C ILE A 25 -1.92 -3.48 5.37
N ALA A 26 -2.96 -2.74 4.99
CA ALA A 26 -3.30 -1.47 5.63
C ALA A 26 -3.70 -1.64 7.09
N GLY A 27 -4.58 -2.62 7.38
CA GLY A 27 -5.02 -2.92 8.74
C GLY A 27 -3.90 -3.52 9.59
N GLY A 28 -3.16 -4.49 9.05
CA GLY A 28 -2.03 -5.12 9.76
C GLY A 28 -0.93 -4.11 10.08
N PHE A 29 -0.59 -3.22 9.14
CA PHE A 29 0.42 -2.19 9.38
C PHE A 29 -0.05 -1.19 10.45
N LEU A 30 -1.30 -0.74 10.40
CA LEU A 30 -1.86 0.17 11.41
C LEU A 30 -1.84 -0.46 12.80
N VAL A 31 -2.26 -1.73 12.93
CA VAL A 31 -2.24 -2.45 14.21
C VAL A 31 -0.82 -2.62 14.71
N ALA A 32 0.12 -3.01 13.85
CA ALA A 32 1.53 -3.16 14.22
C ALA A 32 2.12 -1.84 14.72
N TRP A 33 1.87 -0.74 13.99
CA TRP A 33 2.38 0.57 14.39
C TRP A 33 1.80 1.04 15.74
N LEU A 34 0.49 0.91 15.94
CA LEU A 34 -0.17 1.32 17.20
C LEU A 34 0.24 0.49 18.42
N SER A 35 0.73 -0.74 18.22
CA SER A 35 1.15 -1.64 19.30
C SER A 35 2.67 -1.67 19.51
N GLY A 36 3.45 -0.98 18.67
CA GLY A 36 4.93 -1.07 18.66
C GLY A 36 5.61 -0.54 19.91
N ASP A 37 5.05 0.50 20.54
CA ASP A 37 5.64 1.15 21.72
C ASP A 37 5.10 0.58 23.04
N SER A 38 4.35 -0.53 23.01
CA SER A 38 3.70 -1.09 24.19
C SER A 38 4.18 -2.52 24.46
N ASP A 39 4.80 -2.69 25.62
CA ASP A 39 5.20 -4.02 26.12
C ASP A 39 3.99 -4.95 26.29
N ASP A 40 2.86 -4.42 26.78
CA ASP A 40 1.61 -5.16 26.98
C ASP A 40 1.01 -5.68 25.66
N PHE A 41 1.27 -5.00 24.54
CA PHE A 41 0.76 -5.36 23.21
C PHE A 41 1.84 -5.93 22.28
N TYR A 42 3.01 -6.30 22.81
CA TYR A 42 4.13 -6.79 22.00
C TYR A 42 3.77 -8.02 21.14
N MET A 43 2.95 -8.94 21.65
CA MET A 43 2.48 -10.09 20.87
C MET A 43 1.56 -9.67 19.71
N VAL A 44 0.72 -8.65 19.91
CA VAL A 44 -0.15 -8.10 18.86
C VAL A 44 0.71 -7.43 17.78
N HIS A 45 1.72 -6.66 18.19
CA HIS A 45 2.69 -6.04 17.29
C HIS A 45 3.36 -7.09 16.40
N GLN A 46 3.91 -8.16 16.99
CA GLN A 46 4.57 -9.23 16.24
C GLN A 46 3.63 -9.95 15.27
N VAL A 47 2.43 -10.35 15.72
CA VAL A 47 1.46 -11.07 14.87
C VAL A 47 1.02 -10.19 13.70
N ALA A 48 0.75 -8.91 13.95
CA ALA A 48 0.39 -7.95 12.91
C ALA A 48 1.55 -7.71 11.93
N GLY A 49 2.77 -7.52 12.44
CA GLY A 49 3.99 -7.37 11.64
C GLY A 49 4.26 -8.56 10.73
N TYR A 50 4.17 -9.79 11.25
CA TYR A 50 4.32 -11.01 10.45
C TYR A 50 3.21 -11.17 9.42
N THR A 51 1.97 -10.78 9.75
CA THR A 51 0.87 -10.78 8.78
C THR A 51 1.16 -9.85 7.60
N VAL A 52 1.68 -8.64 7.88
CA VAL A 52 2.10 -7.69 6.85
C VAL A 52 3.26 -8.27 6.03
N LEU A 53 4.29 -8.82 6.68
CA LEU A 53 5.45 -9.40 6.00
C LEU A 53 5.04 -10.53 5.05
N ILE A 54 4.20 -11.46 5.51
CA ILE A 54 3.68 -12.55 4.68
C ILE A 54 2.90 -11.99 3.50
N ALA A 55 2.03 -11.01 3.71
CA ALA A 55 1.26 -10.39 2.63
C ALA A 55 2.15 -9.65 1.61
N VAL A 56 3.26 -9.03 2.04
CA VAL A 56 4.28 -8.44 1.16
C VAL A 56 4.98 -9.53 0.35
N VAL A 57 5.47 -10.59 0.99
CA VAL A 57 6.16 -11.71 0.32
C VAL A 57 5.24 -12.33 -0.74
N LEU A 58 3.99 -12.63 -0.38
CA LEU A 58 2.99 -13.16 -1.31
C LEU A 58 2.74 -12.19 -2.47
N ARG A 59 2.67 -10.88 -2.20
CA ARG A 59 2.50 -9.86 -3.25
C ARG A 59 3.64 -9.87 -4.26
N LEU A 60 4.87 -10.00 -3.78
CA LEU A 60 6.07 -10.05 -4.61
C LEU A 60 6.09 -11.34 -5.44
N LEU A 61 5.90 -12.50 -4.81
CA LEU A 61 5.87 -13.80 -5.49
C LEU A 61 4.79 -13.85 -6.59
N VAL A 62 3.55 -13.50 -6.25
CA VAL A 62 2.45 -13.46 -7.22
C VAL A 62 2.71 -12.40 -8.29
N GLY A 63 3.25 -11.25 -7.91
CA GLY A 63 3.49 -10.14 -8.82
C GLY A 63 4.58 -10.40 -9.86
N LEU A 64 5.59 -11.18 -9.52
CA LEU A 64 6.65 -11.62 -10.43
C LEU A 64 6.10 -12.56 -11.51
N LEU A 65 5.11 -13.39 -11.17
CA LEU A 65 4.48 -14.34 -12.10
C LEU A 65 3.31 -13.73 -12.90
N ALA A 66 2.66 -12.71 -12.34
CA ALA A 66 1.45 -12.13 -12.90
C ALA A 66 1.71 -11.29 -14.17
N ARG A 67 1.06 -11.67 -15.28
CA ARG A 67 1.13 -10.92 -16.55
C ARG A 67 0.08 -9.81 -16.68
N ARG A 68 -1.00 -9.90 -15.90
CA ARG A 68 -2.19 -9.02 -16.01
C ARG A 68 -2.45 -8.25 -14.71
N ALA A 69 -3.11 -7.11 -14.86
CA ALA A 69 -3.63 -6.35 -13.72
C ALA A 69 -4.74 -7.14 -12.98
N PRO A 70 -4.97 -6.89 -11.68
CA PRO A 70 -4.25 -5.94 -10.83
C PRO A 70 -2.94 -6.50 -10.24
N TRP A 71 -2.68 -7.81 -10.39
CA TRP A 71 -1.60 -8.51 -9.70
C TRP A 71 -0.19 -8.24 -10.25
N ARG A 72 -0.05 -7.80 -11.50
CA ARG A 72 1.26 -7.39 -12.04
C ARG A 72 1.93 -6.33 -11.15
N LEU A 73 3.24 -6.43 -10.94
CA LEU A 73 3.99 -5.43 -10.18
C LEU A 73 3.95 -4.04 -10.86
N PRO A 74 3.96 -2.94 -10.07
CA PRO A 74 4.07 -1.60 -10.61
C PRO A 74 5.42 -1.44 -11.34
N ARG A 75 5.40 -0.75 -12.48
CA ARG A 75 6.58 -0.46 -13.29
C ARG A 75 6.70 1.05 -13.42
N PRO A 76 7.42 1.73 -12.50
CA PRO A 76 7.63 3.16 -12.59
C PRO A 76 8.54 3.46 -13.78
N ASP A 77 8.21 4.49 -14.55
CA ASP A 77 9.01 4.96 -15.69
C ASP A 77 9.35 6.45 -15.47
N PRO A 78 10.64 6.78 -15.26
CA PRO A 78 11.08 8.17 -15.12
C PRO A 78 10.78 9.04 -16.34
N ALA A 79 10.89 8.49 -17.56
CA ALA A 79 10.64 9.24 -18.79
C ALA A 79 9.16 9.57 -18.94
N ALA A 80 8.28 8.59 -18.66
CA ALA A 80 6.84 8.83 -18.60
C ALA A 80 6.46 9.86 -17.52
N ALA A 81 7.11 9.82 -16.35
CA ALA A 81 6.92 10.81 -15.30
C ALA A 81 7.29 12.23 -15.74
N ARG A 82 8.46 12.41 -16.34
CA ARG A 82 8.91 13.71 -16.88
C ARG A 82 7.96 14.23 -17.97
N ARG A 83 7.58 13.37 -18.93
CA ARG A 83 6.63 13.76 -19.99
C ARG A 83 5.27 14.16 -19.41
N TRP A 84 4.74 13.39 -18.45
CA TRP A 84 3.47 13.72 -17.81
C TRP A 84 3.55 15.02 -17.01
N LEU A 85 4.68 15.32 -16.37
CA LEU A 85 4.85 16.58 -15.65
C LEU A 85 4.79 17.79 -16.58
N ALA A 86 5.30 17.67 -17.81
CA ALA A 86 5.24 18.71 -18.83
C ALA A 86 3.85 18.83 -19.48
N GLU A 87 3.24 17.70 -19.85
CA GLU A 87 2.05 17.70 -20.73
C GLU A 87 0.73 17.52 -19.97
N LYS A 88 0.76 16.95 -18.75
CA LYS A 88 -0.41 16.57 -17.93
C LYS A 88 -1.45 15.69 -18.65
N LYS A 89 -1.06 15.00 -19.72
CA LYS A 89 -1.93 14.14 -20.55
C LYS A 89 -1.73 12.66 -20.26
N GLY A 90 -2.81 11.88 -20.45
CA GLY A 90 -2.78 10.43 -20.28
C GLY A 90 -2.82 9.97 -18.83
N ARG A 91 -2.49 8.69 -18.60
CA ARG A 91 -2.52 8.07 -17.26
C ARG A 91 -1.39 8.63 -16.40
N ASN A 92 -1.72 9.08 -15.20
CA ASN A 92 -0.74 9.66 -14.28
C ASN A 92 0.31 8.59 -13.84
N PRO A 93 1.60 8.75 -14.17
CA PRO A 93 2.66 7.81 -13.82
C PRO A 93 3.01 7.82 -12.32
N LEU A 94 2.58 8.84 -11.57
CA LEU A 94 2.79 8.93 -10.11
C LEU A 94 2.14 7.78 -9.36
N PHE A 95 1.08 7.15 -9.90
CA PHE A 95 0.47 5.97 -9.26
C PHE A 95 1.45 4.79 -9.18
N ALA A 96 2.28 4.59 -10.21
CA ALA A 96 3.27 3.51 -10.20
C ALA A 96 4.40 3.79 -9.22
N TRP A 97 4.86 5.05 -9.16
CA TRP A 97 5.86 5.49 -8.18
C TRP A 97 5.36 5.36 -6.75
N LEU A 98 4.15 5.84 -6.46
CA LEU A 98 3.54 5.73 -5.13
C LEU A 98 3.38 4.27 -4.68
N ALA A 99 2.98 3.38 -5.59
CA ALA A 99 2.87 1.96 -5.30
C ALA A 99 4.23 1.32 -4.98
N VAL A 100 5.30 1.70 -5.69
CA VAL A 100 6.66 1.21 -5.40
C VAL A 100 7.17 1.75 -4.08
N SER A 101 7.00 3.05 -3.81
CA SER A 101 7.40 3.66 -2.54
C SER A 101 6.76 2.97 -1.35
N LEU A 102 5.44 2.70 -1.41
CA LEU A 102 4.73 1.95 -0.38
C LEU A 102 5.26 0.53 -0.21
N LEU A 103 5.43 -0.19 -1.33
CA LEU A 103 5.86 -1.58 -1.26
C LEU A 103 7.27 -1.67 -0.67
N LEU A 104 8.17 -0.76 -1.03
CA LEU A 104 9.54 -0.72 -0.49
C LEU A 104 9.55 -0.32 0.98
N SER A 105 8.85 0.75 1.38
CA SER A 105 8.88 1.22 2.77
C SER A 105 8.23 0.21 3.73
N VAL A 106 7.08 -0.35 3.37
CA VAL A 106 6.39 -1.37 4.19
C VAL A 106 7.19 -2.67 4.22
N ALA A 107 7.80 -3.09 3.10
CA ALA A 107 8.67 -4.27 3.08
C ALA A 107 9.92 -4.06 3.96
N ALA A 108 10.53 -2.88 3.91
CA ALA A 108 11.68 -2.55 4.75
C ALA A 108 11.31 -2.57 6.23
N SER A 109 10.24 -1.87 6.63
CA SER A 109 9.74 -1.86 8.01
C SER A 109 9.45 -3.27 8.53
N ALA A 110 8.63 -4.05 7.82
CA ALA A 110 8.26 -5.41 8.25
C ALA A 110 9.43 -6.40 8.23
N GLY A 111 10.31 -6.28 7.23
CA GLY A 111 11.52 -7.12 7.11
C GLY A 111 12.54 -6.83 8.21
N LEU A 112 12.78 -5.55 8.52
CA LEU A 112 13.64 -5.14 9.62
C LEU A 112 13.04 -5.53 10.97
N GLY A 113 11.71 -5.50 11.13
CA GLY A 113 11.04 -5.96 12.35
C GLY A 113 11.25 -7.46 12.61
N MET A 114 11.11 -8.30 11.57
CA MET A 114 11.48 -9.72 11.65
C MET A 114 12.97 -9.90 11.97
N ALA A 115 13.85 -9.09 11.37
CA ALA A 115 15.29 -9.18 11.63
C ALA A 115 15.64 -8.78 13.07
N ALA A 116 15.00 -7.74 13.62
CA ALA A 116 15.22 -7.25 14.98
C ALA A 116 14.94 -8.31 16.04
N HIS A 117 14.03 -9.26 15.77
CA HIS A 117 13.79 -10.42 16.64
C HIS A 117 15.06 -11.25 16.91
N TRP A 118 15.96 -11.33 15.94
CA TRP A 118 17.21 -12.11 16.03
C TRP A 118 18.45 -11.23 16.18
N LEU A 119 18.36 -9.97 15.78
CA LEU A 119 19.47 -9.04 15.66
C LEU A 119 19.07 -7.71 16.33
N PRO A 120 19.29 -7.56 17.65
CA PRO A 120 18.92 -6.34 18.38
C PRO A 120 19.49 -5.05 17.77
N ALA A 121 20.66 -5.12 17.12
CA ALA A 121 21.26 -3.98 16.41
C ALA A 121 20.39 -3.40 15.26
N VAL A 122 19.33 -4.10 14.87
CA VAL A 122 18.39 -3.69 13.80
C VAL A 122 17.13 -3.01 14.37
N GLU A 123 16.98 -2.92 15.69
CA GLU A 123 15.84 -2.25 16.34
C GLU A 123 15.71 -0.78 15.92
N ASP A 124 16.78 0.02 16.04
CA ASP A 124 16.77 1.43 15.60
C ASP A 124 16.47 1.59 14.09
N PRO A 125 17.13 0.83 13.17
CA PRO A 125 16.73 0.80 11.77
C PRO A 125 15.26 0.43 11.52
N HIS A 126 14.72 -0.53 12.27
CA HIS A 126 13.32 -0.93 12.18
C HIS A 126 12.40 0.22 12.58
N ALA A 127 12.68 0.89 13.70
CA ALA A 127 11.92 2.06 14.16
C ALA A 127 11.91 3.17 13.09
N LEU A 128 13.08 3.53 12.56
CA LEU A 128 13.20 4.52 11.48
C LEU A 128 12.41 4.11 10.23
N ALA A 129 12.53 2.85 9.80
CA ALA A 129 11.83 2.36 8.62
C ALA A 129 10.31 2.36 8.81
N SER A 130 9.84 2.06 10.02
CA SER A 130 8.42 2.10 10.40
C SER A 130 7.86 3.52 10.36
N ASP A 131 8.60 4.51 10.86
CA ASP A 131 8.21 5.93 10.77
C ASP A 131 8.16 6.42 9.33
N VAL A 132 9.17 6.10 8.53
CA VAL A 132 9.17 6.43 7.09
C VAL A 132 7.98 5.77 6.40
N ALA A 133 7.70 4.50 6.68
CA ALA A 133 6.57 3.79 6.11
C ALA A 133 5.23 4.43 6.51
N LEU A 134 5.06 4.85 7.77
CA LEU A 134 3.87 5.57 8.22
C LEU A 134 3.63 6.83 7.39
N TRP A 135 4.65 7.68 7.26
CA TRP A 135 4.52 8.91 6.49
C TRP A 135 4.22 8.66 5.00
N VAL A 136 4.80 7.61 4.41
CA VAL A 136 4.48 7.19 3.04
C VAL A 136 3.03 6.70 2.92
N VAL A 137 2.52 5.95 3.90
CA VAL A 137 1.12 5.48 3.97
C VAL A 137 0.16 6.66 4.11
N VAL A 138 0.45 7.62 4.99
CA VAL A 138 -0.35 8.85 5.15
C VAL A 138 -0.34 9.65 3.84
N ALA A 139 0.84 9.88 3.26
CA ALA A 139 0.98 10.57 1.98
C ALA A 139 0.19 9.87 0.87
N HIS A 140 0.19 8.53 0.83
CA HIS A 140 -0.63 7.77 -0.10
C HIS A 140 -2.12 8.01 0.11
N GLY A 141 -2.61 7.87 1.35
CA GLY A 141 -4.01 8.07 1.70
C GLY A 141 -4.53 9.45 1.29
N LEU A 142 -3.70 10.49 1.39
CA LEU A 142 -4.01 11.85 0.97
C LEU A 142 -3.84 12.08 -0.54
N ALA A 143 -2.81 11.49 -1.16
CA ALA A 143 -2.50 11.67 -2.58
C ALA A 143 -3.60 11.10 -3.48
N ILE A 144 -4.19 9.95 -3.15
CA ILE A 144 -5.24 9.33 -3.97
C ILE A 144 -6.44 10.25 -4.21
N PRO A 145 -7.17 10.75 -3.19
CA PRO A 145 -8.32 11.63 -3.43
C PRO A 145 -7.90 12.94 -4.12
N PHE A 146 -6.70 13.46 -3.81
CA PHE A 146 -6.16 14.65 -4.47
C PHE A 146 -5.98 14.43 -5.97
N LEU A 147 -5.30 13.35 -6.37
CA LEU A 147 -5.02 13.01 -7.78
C LEU A 147 -6.29 12.68 -8.57
N TYR A 148 -7.32 12.13 -7.93
CA TYR A 148 -8.64 11.94 -8.55
C TYR A 148 -9.50 13.22 -8.61
N GLY A 149 -8.98 14.37 -8.16
CA GLY A 149 -9.70 15.63 -8.25
C GLY A 149 -10.88 15.76 -7.28
N ALA A 150 -10.85 15.04 -6.15
CA ALA A 150 -11.88 15.15 -5.12
C ALA A 150 -12.05 16.60 -4.63
N HIS A 151 -10.96 17.37 -4.55
CA HIS A 151 -10.97 18.79 -4.22
C HIS A 151 -11.78 19.63 -5.23
N ARG A 152 -11.69 19.35 -6.54
CA ARG A 152 -12.46 20.06 -7.57
C ARG A 152 -13.94 19.73 -7.51
N ARG A 153 -14.27 18.47 -7.23
CA ARG A 153 -15.67 18.03 -7.07
C ARG A 153 -16.31 18.61 -5.81
N LEU A 154 -15.55 18.66 -4.71
CA LEU A 154 -16.00 19.32 -3.48
C LEU A 154 -16.18 20.82 -3.69
N ALA A 155 -15.22 21.50 -4.34
CA ALA A 155 -15.32 22.92 -4.64
C ALA A 155 -16.53 23.26 -5.53
N ARG A 156 -16.85 22.45 -6.55
CA ARG A 156 -18.07 22.62 -7.36
C ARG A 156 -19.35 22.47 -6.55
N ARG A 157 -19.40 21.44 -5.69
CA ARG A 157 -20.54 21.20 -4.78
C ARG A 157 -20.74 22.35 -3.80
N LEU A 158 -19.65 22.90 -3.23
CA LEU A 158 -19.71 24.04 -2.32
C LEU A 158 -20.04 25.35 -3.04
N ALA A 159 -19.65 25.49 -4.30
CA ALA A 159 -19.98 26.63 -5.15
C ALA A 159 -21.38 26.55 -5.81
N GLY A 160 -22.19 25.53 -5.47
CA GLY A 160 -23.55 25.36 -6.01
C GLY A 160 -23.62 25.16 -7.52
N THR A 161 -22.50 24.84 -8.18
CA THR A 161 -22.44 24.65 -9.64
C THR A 161 -22.37 23.14 -9.95
N PRO A 162 -23.26 22.61 -10.82
CA PRO A 162 -23.29 21.19 -11.17
C PRO A 162 -21.98 20.68 -11.81
#